data_AF-A0A3B9J980-F1
#
_entry.id   AF-A0A3B9J980-F1
#
_cell.length_a   1.000
_cell.length_b   1.000
_cell.length_c   1.000
_cell.angle_alpha   90.00
_cell.angle_beta   90.00
_cell.angle_gamma   90.00
#
_symmetry.space_group_name_H-M   'P 1'
#
loop_
_entity.id
_entity.type
_entity.pdbx_description
1 polymer ?
#
loop_
_entity_poly.entity_id
_entity_poly.type
_entity_poly.pdbx_seq_one_letter_code
_entity_poly.pdbx_strand_id
1 'polypeptide(L)' 'MNDITLNLIVLAGFALLGGLVFLLVRRKQASEAQAVQMLAAEKGWKVEFIREPLLWGQRLTSPRWTLESLSRASGKE' A
#
# COMPACT_ATOMS: atom_id res chain seq x y z
N MET A 1 -12.09 -3.72 -41.74
CA MET A 1 -12.44 -2.68 -40.73
C MET A 1 -13.18 -3.32 -39.55
N ASN A 2 -12.57 -4.28 -38.85
CA ASN A 2 -13.22 -4.96 -37.71
C ASN A 2 -12.22 -5.30 -36.59
N ASP A 3 -10.95 -5.58 -36.94
CA ASP A 3 -9.89 -5.87 -35.97
C ASP A 3 -9.49 -4.67 -35.09
N ILE A 4 -9.32 -3.49 -35.70
CA ILE A 4 -8.81 -2.32 -34.97
C ILE A 4 -9.81 -1.85 -33.91
N THR A 5 -11.10 -1.82 -34.24
CA THR A 5 -12.16 -1.42 -33.30
C THR A 5 -12.30 -2.42 -32.16
N LEU A 6 -12.23 -3.73 -32.46
CA LEU A 6 -12.31 -4.79 -31.44
C LEU A 6 -11.11 -4.69 -30.48
N ASN A 7 -9.89 -4.53 -31.00
CA ASN A 7 -8.69 -4.37 -30.18
C ASN A 7 -8.75 -3.10 -29.31
N LEU A 8 -9.26 -1.98 -29.83
CA LEU A 8 -9.45 -0.77 -29.03
C LEU A 8 -10.42 -0.98 -27.88
N ILE A 9 -11.53 -1.68 -28.11
CA ILE A 9 -12.53 -1.96 -27.06
C ILE A 9 -11.93 -2.88 -25.99
N VAL A 10 -11.20 -3.92 -26.39
CA VAL A 10 -10.52 -4.82 -25.45
C VAL A 10 -9.49 -4.03 -24.63
N LEU A 11 -8.67 -3.20 -25.28
CA LEU A 11 -7.68 -2.35 -24.61
C LEU A 11 -8.34 -1.40 -23.59
N ALA A 12 -9.43 -0.75 -23.98
CA ALA A 12 -10.19 0.13 -23.10
C ALA A 12 -10.79 -0.63 -21.90
N GLY A 13 -11.30 -1.84 -22.13
CA GLY A 13 -11.79 -2.72 -21.07
C GLY A 13 -10.70 -3.12 -20.07
N PHE A 14 -9.52 -3.51 -20.56
CA PHE A 14 -8.38 -3.82 -19.71
C PHE A 14 -7.89 -2.60 -18.92
N ALA A 15 -7.83 -1.43 -19.55
CA ALA A 15 -7.44 -0.19 -18.87
C ALA A 15 -8.44 0.19 -17.77
N LEU A 16 -9.74 0.04 -18.03
CA LEU A 16 -10.79 0.28 -17.03
C LEU A 16 -10.71 -0.69 -15.86
N LEU A 17 -10.59 -2.00 -16.12
CA LEU A 17 -10.47 -3.02 -15.07
C LEU A 17 -9.19 -2.84 -14.26
N GLY A 18 -8.06 -2.64 -14.92
CA GLY A 18 -6.78 -2.38 -14.27
C GLY A 18 -6.82 -1.12 -13.42
N GLY A 19 -7.40 -0.03 -13.94
CA GLY A 19 -7.60 1.22 -13.22
C GLY A 19 -8.51 1.05 -12.00
N LEU A 20 -9.60 0.30 -12.13
CA LEU A 20 -10.53 0.03 -11.03
C LEU A 20 -9.86 -0.77 -9.91
N VAL A 21 -9.16 -1.86 -10.25
CA VAL A 21 -8.42 -2.66 -9.26
C VAL A 21 -7.36 -1.81 -8.59
N PHE A 22 -6.60 -1.02 -9.35
CA PHE A 22 -5.59 -0.11 -8.80
C PHE A 22 -6.19 0.89 -7.81
N LEU A 23 -7.33 1.51 -8.14
CA LEU A 23 -8.03 2.43 -7.25
C LEU A 23 -8.53 1.74 -5.97
N LEU A 24 -9.10 0.55 -6.07
CA LEU A 24 -9.58 -0.21 -4.90
C LEU A 24 -8.44 -0.58 -3.96
N VAL A 25 -7.31 -1.06 -4.51
CA VAL A 25 -6.13 -1.41 -3.71
C VAL A 25 -5.54 -0.16 -3.03
N ARG A 26 -5.42 0.95 -3.76
CA ARG A 26 -4.95 2.24 -3.22
C ARG A 26 -5.84 2.73 -2.08
N ARG A 27 -7.16 2.67 -2.24
CA ARG A 27 -8.12 3.08 -1.20
C ARG A 27 -8.00 2.20 0.04
N LYS A 28 -7.87 0.88 -0.14
CA LYS A 28 -7.71 -0.05 0.97
C LYS A 28 -6.42 0.20 1.77
N GLN A 29 -5.30 0.39 1.08
CA GLN A 29 -4.03 0.73 1.74
C GLN A 29 -4.12 2.06 2.51
N ALA A 30 -4.79 3.06 1.94
CA ALA A 30 -4.99 4.35 2.62
C ALA A 30 -5.87 4.21 3.87
N SER A 31 -6.95 3.42 3.81
CA SER A 31 -7.82 3.20 4.98
C SER A 31 -7.12 2.42 6.10
N GLU A 32 -6.31 1.42 5.75
CA GLU A 32 -5.54 0.64 6.75
C GLU A 32 -4.50 1.53 7.43
N ALA A 33 -3.77 2.35 6.66
CA ALA A 33 -2.82 3.31 7.22
C ALA A 33 -3.51 4.35 8.13
N GLN A 34 -4.70 4.84 7.75
CA GLN A 34 -5.49 5.76 8.57
C GLN A 34 -5.96 5.10 9.87
N ALA A 35 -6.42 3.84 9.83
CA ALA A 35 -6.84 3.13 11.03
C ALA A 35 -5.71 2.97 12.05
N VAL A 36 -4.50 2.65 11.59
CA VAL A 36 -3.30 2.56 12.46
C VAL A 36 -2.94 3.91 13.05
N GLN A 37 -3.00 4.99 12.26
CA GLN A 37 -2.75 6.35 12.76
C GLN A 37 -3.80 6.80 13.79
N MET A 38 -5.08 6.53 13.55
CA MET A 38 -6.15 6.86 14.49
C MET A 38 -5.99 6.09 15.80
N LEU A 39 -5.75 4.78 15.74
CA LEU A 39 -5.52 3.96 16.94
C LEU A 39 -4.30 4.46 17.74
N ALA A 40 -3.22 4.82 17.04
CA ALA A 40 -2.04 5.36 17.67
C ALA A 40 -2.32 6.72 18.34
N ALA A 41 -3.06 7.61 17.67
CA ALA A 41 -3.45 8.91 18.23
C ALA A 41 -4.32 8.75 19.49
N GLU A 42 -5.30 7.84 19.48
CA GLU A 42 -6.16 7.57 20.64
C GLU A 42 -5.40 7.02 21.84
N LYS A 43 -4.35 6.22 21.60
CA LYS A 43 -3.57 5.57 22.65
C LYS A 43 -2.28 6.32 23.03
N GLY A 44 -2.00 7.45 22.37
CA GLY A 44 -0.76 8.21 22.55
C GLY A 44 0.50 7.49 22.05
N TRP A 45 0.34 6.57 21.10
CA TRP A 45 1.45 5.86 20.47
C TRP A 45 2.03 6.68 19.31
N LYS A 46 3.34 6.50 19.06
CA LYS A 46 4.02 7.11 17.92
C LYS A 46 4.07 6.13 16.76
N VAL A 47 3.66 6.59 15.57
CA VAL A 47 3.80 5.84 14.32
C VAL A 47 4.90 6.49 13.50
N GLU A 48 5.90 5.70 13.13
CA GLU A 48 6.99 6.11 12.24
C GLU A 48 6.95 5.22 10.98
N PHE A 49 6.98 5.84 9.81
CA PHE A 49 7.13 5.12 8.55
C PHE A 49 8.61 5.07 8.17
N ILE A 50 9.14 3.86 8.02
CA ILE A 50 10.54 3.66 7.66
C ILE A 50 10.60 3.43 6.15
N ARG A 51 11.38 4.28 5.47
CA ARG A 51 11.67 4.19 4.03
C ARG A 51 13.15 4.40 3.82
N GLU A 52 13.90 3.31 3.93
CA GLU A 52 15.33 3.25 3.67
C GLU A 52 15.61 2.40 2.43
N PRO A 53 16.77 2.56 1.77
CA PRO A 53 17.19 1.65 0.71
C PRO A 53 17.20 0.21 1.24
N LEU A 54 16.48 -0.69 0.57
CA LEU A 54 16.32 -2.12 0.93
C LEU A 54 15.52 -2.41 2.22
N LEU A 55 14.98 -1.40 2.90
CA LEU A 55 14.20 -1.59 4.11
C LEU A 55 13.02 -0.63 4.15
N TRP A 56 11.81 -1.17 4.15
CA TRP A 56 10.58 -0.38 4.22
C TRP A 56 9.61 -0.98 5.23
N GLY A 57 8.81 -0.14 5.87
CA GLY A 57 7.86 -0.62 6.86
C GLY A 57 7.29 0.47 7.74
N GLN A 58 6.73 0.04 8.87
CA GLN A 58 6.16 0.91 9.89
C GLN A 58 6.60 0.44 11.27
N ARG A 59 6.87 1.40 12.14
CA ARG A 59 7.18 1.21 13.56
C ARG A 59 6.12 1.91 14.38
N LEU A 60 5.55 1.18 15.33
CA LEU A 60 4.59 1.68 16.30
C LEU A 60 5.22 1.60 17.69
N THR A 61 5.44 2.75 18.32
CA THR A 61 6.09 2.86 19.62
C THR A 61 5.08 3.28 20.68
N SER A 62 5.01 2.47 21.73
CA SER A 62 4.26 2.70 22.97
C SER A 62 5.25 2.90 24.13
N PRO A 63 4.84 3.48 25.28
CA PRO A 63 5.74 3.64 26.43
C PRO A 63 6.36 2.35 26.97
N ARG A 64 5.75 1.17 26.69
CA ARG A 64 6.20 -0.13 27.23
C ARG A 64 6.64 -1.14 26.18
N TRP A 65 6.40 -0.88 24.91
CA TRP A 65 6.68 -1.81 23.84
C TRP A 65 6.85 -1.08 22.52
N THR A 66 7.54 -1.72 21.58
CA THR A 66 7.63 -1.27 20.19
C THR A 66 7.27 -2.43 19.28
N LEU A 67 6.42 -2.17 18.30
CA LEU A 67 6.01 -3.14 17.29
C LEU A 67 6.50 -2.65 15.93
N GLU A 68 7.18 -3.53 15.21
CA GLU A 68 7.78 -3.21 13.93
C GLU A 68 7.25 -4.17 12.86
N SER A 69 6.80 -3.62 11.75
CA SER A 69 6.51 -4.36 10.54
C SER A 69 7.48 -3.88 9.47
N LEU A 70 8.58 -4.60 9.32
CA LEU A 70 9.65 -4.28 8.38
C LEU A 70 9.71 -5.34 7.30
N SER A 71 9.75 -4.89 6.06
CA SER A 71 10.15 -5.69 4.91
C SER A 71 11.56 -5.30 4.54
N ARG A 72 12.45 -6.29 4.48
CA ARG A 72 13.85 -6.12 4.09
C ARG A 72 14.08 -6.88 2.79
N ALA A 73 14.52 -6.19 1.75
CA ALA A 73 15.10 -6.83 0.59
C ALA A 73 16.55 -7.20 0.92
N SER A 74 16.88 -8.49 0.93
CA SER A 74 18.25 -8.97 1.07
C SER A 74 18.69 -9.54 -0.26
N GLY A 75 19.79 -9.01 -0.84
CA GLY A 75 20.44 -9.59 -2.01
C GLY A 75 21.26 -10.84 -1.64
N LYS A 76 20.64 -11.82 -0.98
CA LYS A 76 21.21 -13.16 -0.83
C LYS A 76 20.48 -14.08 -1.80
N GLU A 77 21.15 -14.36 -2.91
CA GLU A 77 20.88 -15.52 -3.77
C GLU A 77 21.24 -16.83 -3.04
#